data_AF-A0A7C5ZP40-F1
#
_entry.id   AF-A0A7C5ZP40-F1
#
_cell.length_a   1.000
_cell.length_b   1.000
_cell.length_c   1.000
_cell.angle_alpha   90.00
_cell.angle_beta   90.00
_cell.angle_gamma   90.00
#
_symmetry.space_group_name_H-M   'P 1'
#
loop_
_entity.id
_entity.type
_entity.pdbx_description
1 polymer ?
#
loop_
_entity_poly.entity_id
_entity_poly.type
_entity_poly.pdbx_seq_one_letter_code
_entity_poly.pdbx_strand_id
1 'polypeptide(L)'
;MNIQKNKTYRIKEITQNKPQFMNFGLIENTIIKIMDHSQDNRTFYLEIMGFNRKVAISWDLLQQIVLEEMEEIKDDEENNKE
;
A
#
# COMPACT_ATOMS: atom_id res chain seq x y z
N MET A 1 0.98 -4.02 -12.90
CA MET A 1 0.71 -4.16 -11.46
C MET A 1 -0.74 -3.74 -11.20
N ASN A 2 -1.57 -4.59 -10.61
CA ASN A 2 -2.98 -4.28 -10.35
C ASN A 2 -3.13 -3.85 -8.89
N ILE A 3 -3.18 -2.55 -8.63
CA ILE A 3 -3.29 -2.00 -7.28
C ILE A 3 -4.76 -1.72 -6.99
N GLN A 4 -5.30 -2.40 -5.97
CA GLN A 4 -6.72 -2.35 -5.65
C GLN A 4 -6.97 -1.54 -4.39
N LYS A 5 -8.11 -0.83 -4.38
CA LYS A 5 -8.62 -0.14 -3.19
C LYS A 5 -8.88 -1.13 -2.05
N ASN A 6 -8.64 -0.68 -0.83
CA ASN A 6 -8.75 -1.40 0.43
C ASN A 6 -7.85 -2.62 0.59
N LYS A 7 -6.98 -2.92 -0.38
CA LYS A 7 -5.98 -3.99 -0.25
C LYS A 7 -4.75 -3.51 0.49
N THR A 8 -4.14 -4.45 1.20
CA THR A 8 -2.91 -4.25 1.96
C THR A 8 -1.74 -4.85 1.19
N TYR A 9 -0.62 -4.14 1.19
CA TYR A 9 0.57 -4.50 0.47
C TYR A 9 1.81 -4.30 1.33
N ARG A 10 2.78 -5.19 1.22
CA ARG A 10 4.12 -5.01 1.77
C ARG A 10 5.03 -4.44 0.71
N ILE A 11 5.80 -3.41 1.07
CA ILE A 11 6.90 -2.93 0.24
C ILE A 11 8.02 -3.97 0.28
N LYS A 12 8.22 -4.69 -0.82
CA LYS A 12 9.30 -5.67 -0.92
C LYS A 12 10.63 -5.00 -1.25
N GLU A 13 10.59 -4.07 -2.20
CA GLU A 13 11.79 -3.38 -2.70
C GLU A 13 11.41 -2.02 -3.26
N ILE A 14 12.31 -1.05 -3.13
CA ILE A 14 12.21 0.25 -3.80
C ILE A 14 13.31 0.30 -4.88
N THR A 15 12.92 0.33 -6.15
CA THR A 15 13.86 0.23 -7.27
C THR A 15 14.53 1.57 -7.60
N GLN A 16 13.87 2.70 -7.32
CA GLN A 16 14.39 4.05 -7.59
C GLN A 16 13.95 5.06 -6.52
N ASN A 17 14.61 6.22 -6.47
CA ASN A 17 14.26 7.35 -5.60
C ASN A 17 14.11 7.02 -4.10
N LYS A 18 14.87 6.03 -3.59
CA LYS A 18 14.86 5.59 -2.17
C LYS A 18 14.81 6.76 -1.15
N PRO A 19 15.59 7.85 -1.28
CA PRO A 19 15.54 8.95 -0.33
C PRO A 19 14.17 9.64 -0.26
N GLN A 20 13.47 9.76 -1.39
CA GLN A 20 12.15 10.38 -1.45
C GLN A 20 11.10 9.52 -0.74
N PHE A 21 11.14 8.20 -0.94
CA PHE A 21 10.26 7.25 -0.26
C PHE A 21 10.51 7.22 1.26
N MET A 22 11.77 7.25 1.68
CA MET A 22 12.14 7.32 3.10
C MET A 22 11.55 8.57 3.78
N ASN A 23 11.55 9.73 3.11
CA ASN A 23 10.93 10.95 3.64
C ASN A 23 9.41 10.82 3.84
N PHE A 24 8.75 9.99 3.03
CA PHE A 24 7.34 9.63 3.20
C PHE A 24 7.11 8.57 4.28
N GLY A 25 8.17 7.94 4.80
CA GLY A 25 8.08 6.80 5.71
C GLY A 25 7.83 5.47 4.99
N LEU A 26 8.03 5.42 3.67
CA LEU A 26 7.91 4.23 2.85
C LEU A 26 9.29 3.58 2.72
N ILE A 27 9.51 2.49 3.43
CA ILE A 27 10.76 1.72 3.38
C ILE A 27 10.47 0.24 3.09
N GLU A 28 11.51 -0.52 2.80
CA GLU A 28 11.41 -1.97 2.61
C GLU A 28 10.81 -2.62 3.87
N ASN A 29 9.89 -3.56 3.67
CA ASN A 29 9.05 -4.25 4.65
C ASN A 29 7.95 -3.42 5.32
N THR A 30 7.79 -2.14 4.96
CA THR A 30 6.63 -1.37 5.39
C THR A 30 5.35 -1.95 4.81
N ILE A 31 4.31 -2.04 5.63
CA ILE A 31 2.98 -2.47 5.23
C ILE A 31 2.14 -1.21 4.95
N ILE A 32 1.51 -1.15 3.78
CA ILE A 32 0.66 -0.05 3.35
C ILE A 32 -0.72 -0.57 2.95
N LYS A 33 -1.76 0.21 3.21
CA LYS A 33 -3.11 -0.03 2.72
C LYS A 33 -3.48 1.02 1.69
N ILE A 34 -3.99 0.60 0.54
CA ILE A 34 -4.46 1.53 -0.49
C ILE A 34 -5.85 1.98 -0.10
N MET A 35 -5.98 3.24 0.32
CA MET A 35 -7.25 3.79 0.79
C MET A 35 -8.12 4.25 -0.36
N ASP A 36 -7.52 4.94 -1.34
CA ASP A 36 -8.22 5.37 -2.54
C ASP A 36 -7.25 5.76 -3.65
N HIS A 37 -7.80 6.20 -4.76
CA HIS A 37 -7.05 6.73 -5.90
C HIS A 37 -7.88 7.81 -6.61
N SER A 38 -7.21 8.76 -7.26
CA SER A 38 -7.86 9.80 -8.06
C SER A 38 -8.60 9.18 -9.25
N GLN A 39 -9.62 9.88 -9.79
CA GLN A 39 -10.43 9.38 -10.92
C GLN A 39 -9.62 9.05 -12.17
N ASP A 40 -8.47 9.70 -12.35
CA ASP A 40 -7.55 9.48 -13.46
C ASP A 40 -6.45 8.44 -13.15
N ASN A 41 -6.49 7.81 -11.98
CA ASN A 41 -5.51 6.87 -11.45
C ASN A 41 -4.07 7.42 -11.40
N ARG A 42 -3.90 8.75 -11.39
CA ARG A 42 -2.57 9.36 -11.31
C ARG A 42 -2.06 9.49 -9.88
N THR A 43 -2.95 9.55 -8.90
CA THR A 43 -2.61 9.71 -7.48
C THR A 43 -3.25 8.58 -6.69
N PHE A 44 -2.45 7.93 -5.85
CA PHE A 44 -2.88 6.90 -4.92
C PHE A 44 -2.74 7.42 -3.51
N TYR A 45 -3.80 7.24 -2.72
CA TYR A 45 -3.84 7.58 -1.31
C TYR A 45 -3.62 6.29 -0.53
N LEU A 46 -2.54 6.26 0.23
CA LEU A 46 -2.12 5.10 0.98
C LEU A 46 -1.97 5.43 2.47
N GLU A 47 -2.29 4.45 3.29
CA GLU A 47 -2.10 4.49 4.74
C GLU A 47 -0.96 3.55 5.11
N ILE A 48 0.01 4.08 5.85
CA ILE A 48 1.13 3.30 6.37
C ILE A 48 0.67 2.63 7.67
N MET A 49 0.55 1.31 7.63
CA MET A 49 0.12 0.50 8.77
C MET A 49 1.18 0.56 9.88
N GLY A 50 0.73 0.76 11.12
CA GLY A 50 1.60 0.91 12.31
C GLY A 50 1.92 2.35 12.67
N PHE A 51 1.88 3.29 11.72
CA PHE A 51 2.09 4.73 11.98
C PHE A 51 0.81 5.56 11.80
N ASN A 52 -0.28 4.97 11.30
CA ASN A 52 -1.54 5.64 10.94
C ASN A 52 -1.33 6.90 10.09
N ARG A 53 -0.27 6.88 9.26
CA ARG A 53 0.13 8.01 8.43
C ARG A 53 -0.44 7.84 7.04
N LYS A 54 -1.12 8.88 6.56
CA LYS A 54 -1.66 8.94 5.20
C LYS A 54 -0.70 9.68 4.28
N VAL A 55 -0.43 9.11 3.13
CA VAL A 55 0.45 9.67 2.10
C VAL A 55 -0.27 9.60 0.77
N ALA A 56 -0.12 10.65 -0.03
CA ALA A 56 -0.53 10.64 -1.43
C ALA A 56 0.72 10.47 -2.29
N ILE A 57 0.69 9.54 -3.23
CA ILE A 57 1.80 9.25 -4.13
C ILE A 57 1.32 9.21 -5.57
N SER A 58 2.14 9.68 -6.51
CA SER A 58 1.83 9.54 -7.93
C SER A 58 1.99 8.09 -8.39
N TRP A 59 1.25 7.71 -9.43
CA TRP A 59 1.42 6.42 -10.10
C TRP A 59 2.85 6.19 -10.56
N ASP A 60 3.51 7.21 -11.12
CA ASP A 60 4.89 7.13 -11.61
C ASP A 60 5.90 6.78 -10.51
N LEU A 61 5.68 7.29 -9.29
CA LEU A 61 6.48 6.91 -8.13
C LEU A 61 6.09 5.51 -7.65
N LEU A 62 4.80 5.19 -7.60
CA LEU A 62 4.33 3.88 -7.15
C LEU A 62 4.88 2.73 -8.02
N GLN A 63 5.09 2.95 -9.32
CA GLN A 63 5.75 1.99 -10.22
C GLN A 63 7.21 1.67 -9.87
N GLN A 64 7.85 2.51 -9.05
CA GLN A 64 9.21 2.31 -8.59
C GLN A 64 9.27 1.47 -7.31
N ILE A 65 8.14 0.98 -6.83
CA ILE A 65 8.05 0.09 -5.68
C ILE A 65 7.58 -1.28 -6.13
N VAL A 66 8.30 -2.32 -5.72
CA VAL A 66 7.81 -3.69 -5.79
C VAL A 66 6.95 -3.93 -4.56
N LEU A 67 5.63 -4.01 -4.78
CA LEU A 67 4.69 -4.38 -3.72
C LEU A 67 4.33 -5.86 -3.82
N GLU A 68 4.19 -6.47 -2.65
CA GLU A 68 3.65 -7.82 -2.46
C GLU A 68 2.28 -7.68 -1.81
N GLU A 69 1.22 -8.15 -2.48
CA GLU A 69 -0.12 -8.15 -1.90
C GLU A 69 -0.13 -9.07 -0.67
N MET A 70 -0.63 -8.55 0.44
CA MET A 70 -0.89 -9.36 1.62
C MET A 70 -2.36 -9.71 1.61
N GLU A 71 -2.69 -11.00 1.76
CA GLU A 71 -4.04 -11.37 2.09
C GLU A 71 -4.40 -10.69 3.43
N GLU A 72 -5.44 -9.87 3.42
CA GLU A 72 -6.08 -9.50 4.69
C GLU A 72 -6.50 -10.84 5.30
N ILE A 73 -5.90 -11.20 6.44
CA ILE A 73 -6.42 -12.27 7.28
C ILE A 73 -7.83 -11.79 7.63
N LYS A 74 -8.81 -12.26 6.85
CA LYS A 74 -10.17 -12.31 7.34
C LYS A 74 -10.03 -13.23 8.54
N ASP A 75 -10.20 -12.67 9.74
CA ASP A 75 -10.60 -13.51 10.87
C ASP A 75 -11.79 -14.31 10.35
N ASP A 76 -11.58 -15.61 10.16
CA ASP A 76 -12.60 -16.60 9.86
C ASP A 76 -13.47 -16.74 11.13
N GLU A 77 -14.20 -15.68 11.50
CA GLU A 77 -15.31 -15.70 12.46
C GLU A 77 -16.66 -15.69 11.73
N GLU A 78 -16.75 -16.35 10.57
CA GLU A 78 -18.04 -16.67 9.95
C GLU A 78 -18.10 -18.14 9.54
N ASN A 79 -17.67 -19.02 10.45
CA ASN A 79 -17.86 -20.46 10.35
C ASN A 79 -18.46 -21.00 11.65
N ASN A 80 -19.69 -20.58 11.98
CA ASN A 80 -20.73 -21.36 12.68
C ASN A 80 -21.91 -20.49 13.15
N LYS A 81 -22.93 -20.33 12.30
CA LYS A 81 -24.35 -20.32 12.69
C LYS A 81 -25.11 -20.93 11.51
N GLU A 82 -25.23 -22.27 11.53
CA GLU A 82 -26.50 -22.99 11.76
C GLU A 82 -27.53 -22.80 10.63
#